data_AF-A0A1Y4N3S5-F1
#
_entry.id   AF-A0A1Y4N3S5-F1
#
_cell.length_a   1.000
_cell.length_b   1.000
_cell.length_c   1.000
_cell.angle_alpha   90.00
_cell.angle_beta   90.00
_cell.angle_gamma   90.00
#
_symmetry.space_group_name_H-M   'P 1'
#
loop_
_entity.id
_entity.type
_entity.pdbx_description
1 polymer ?
#
loop_
_entity_poly.entity_id
_entity_poly.type
_entity_poly.pdbx_seq_one_letter_code
_entity_poly.pdbx_strand_id
1 'polypeptide(L)' 'MVHSKVFECFQEHMPAFAEKVETYFPNGKNSIRVRQKDGKEFIFSFNGEKTWRFETIDQFLAGMKGGKVHG' A
#
# COMPACT_ATOMS: atom_id res chain seq x y z
N MET A 1 9.04 6.48 -6.56
CA MET A 1 8.60 5.55 -7.62
C MET A 1 7.24 5.98 -8.13
N VAL A 2 6.96 5.78 -9.43
CA VAL A 2 5.60 6.04 -9.97
C VAL A 2 4.62 4.97 -9.45
N HIS A 3 3.36 5.34 -9.23
CA HIS A 3 2.38 4.47 -8.57
C HIS A 3 2.11 3.17 -9.34
N SER A 4 2.19 3.18 -10.68
CA SER A 4 2.10 1.95 -11.48
C SER A 4 3.20 0.95 -11.14
N LYS A 5 4.43 1.42 -10.92
CA LYS A 5 5.55 0.56 -10.47
C LYS A 5 5.37 0.06 -9.04
N VAL A 6 4.76 0.87 -8.15
CA VAL A 6 4.37 0.39 -6.81
C VAL A 6 3.34 -0.74 -6.92
N PHE A 7 2.39 -0.63 -7.86
CA PHE A 7 1.39 -1.66 -8.10
C PHE A 7 1.99 -2.93 -8.72
N GLU A 8 2.93 -2.82 -9.66
CA GLU A 8 3.71 -3.97 -10.16
C GLU A 8 4.41 -4.71 -9.00
N CYS A 9 5.11 -3.98 -8.11
CA CYS A 9 5.73 -4.61 -6.93
C CYS A 9 4.71 -5.28 -6.02
N PHE A 10 3.53 -4.69 -5.84
CA PHE A 10 2.45 -5.33 -5.08
C PHE A 10 2.00 -6.65 -5.73
N GLN A 11 1.85 -6.69 -7.06
CA GLN A 11 1.48 -7.90 -7.79
C GLN A 11 2.54 -9.01 -7.63
N GLU A 12 3.82 -8.65 -7.67
CA GLU A 12 4.94 -9.59 -7.49
C GLU A 12 5.02 -10.15 -6.06
N HIS A 13 4.87 -9.30 -5.04
CA HIS A 13 5.06 -9.70 -3.65
C HIS A 13 3.80 -10.35 -3.05
N MET A 14 2.62 -10.02 -3.57
CA MET A 14 1.32 -10.42 -3.01
C MET A 14 0.34 -10.90 -4.11
N PRO A 15 0.72 -11.89 -4.94
CA PRO A 15 -0.06 -12.27 -6.12
C PRO A 15 -1.50 -12.71 -5.78
N ALA A 16 -1.67 -13.49 -4.71
CA ALA A 16 -2.99 -13.95 -4.26
C ALA A 16 -3.93 -12.82 -3.78
N PHE A 17 -3.37 -11.69 -3.31
CA PHE A 17 -4.16 -10.50 -2.98
C PHE A 17 -4.43 -9.64 -4.22
N ALA A 18 -3.47 -9.60 -5.16
CA ALA A 18 -3.60 -8.86 -6.41
C ALA A 18 -4.73 -9.38 -7.31
N GLU A 19 -4.96 -10.69 -7.36
CA GLU A 19 -6.09 -11.29 -8.10
C GLU A 19 -7.47 -10.80 -7.64
N LYS A 20 -7.55 -10.36 -6.39
CA LYS A 20 -8.78 -9.86 -5.75
C LYS A 20 -8.95 -8.35 -5.92
N VAL A 21 -7.94 -7.65 -6.43
CA VAL A 21 -8.01 -6.19 -6.64
C VAL A 21 -8.99 -5.87 -7.76
N GLU A 22 -9.87 -4.92 -7.49
CA GLU A 22 -10.74 -4.29 -8.47
C GLU A 22 -10.07 -3.03 -9.05
N THR A 23 -9.47 -2.22 -8.18
CA THR A 23 -8.80 -0.97 -8.58
C THR A 23 -7.77 -0.53 -7.54
N TYR A 24 -6.89 0.40 -7.91
CA TYR A 24 -5.93 1.01 -7.00
C TYR A 24 -5.87 2.54 -7.19
N PHE A 25 -5.49 3.23 -6.13
CA PHE A 25 -5.36 4.68 -6.08
C PHE A 25 -3.97 5.08 -5.57
N PRO A 26 -3.39 6.18 -6.07
CA PRO A 26 -2.21 6.80 -5.46
C PRO A 26 -2.41 7.06 -3.96
N ASN A 27 -1.40 6.78 -3.14
CA ASN A 27 -1.41 7.07 -1.70
C ASN A 27 -0.05 7.61 -1.25
N GLY A 28 0.22 8.89 -1.49
CA GLY A 28 1.49 9.51 -1.09
C GLY A 28 2.73 8.87 -1.74
N LYS A 29 3.90 9.09 -1.15
CA LYS A 29 5.16 8.62 -1.74
C LYS A 29 5.30 7.11 -1.60
N ASN A 30 5.57 6.44 -2.73
CA ASN A 30 5.85 5.01 -2.79
C ASN A 30 4.75 4.12 -2.19
N SER A 31 3.50 4.59 -2.18
CA SER A 31 2.40 3.85 -1.60
C SER A 31 1.14 3.98 -2.45
N ILE A 32 0.32 2.94 -2.42
CA ILE A 32 -0.97 2.85 -3.10
C ILE A 32 -2.02 2.35 -2.12
N ARG A 33 -3.26 2.79 -2.32
CA ARG A 33 -4.43 2.17 -1.71
C ARG A 33 -5.04 1.20 -2.72
N VAL A 34 -5.12 -0.08 -2.37
CA VAL A 34 -5.77 -1.10 -3.18
C VAL A 34 -7.19 -1.36 -2.66
N ARG A 35 -8.15 -1.45 -3.58
CA ARG A 35 -9.53 -1.85 -3.29
C ARG A 35 -9.79 -3.22 -3.89
N GLN A 36 -10.24 -4.16 -3.06
CA GLN A 36 -10.66 -5.48 -3.49
C GLN A 36 -12.11 -5.48 -3.98
N LYS A 37 -12.46 -6.51 -4.77
CA LYS A 37 -13.82 -6.71 -5.31
C LYS A 37 -14.90 -6.84 -4.24
N ASP A 38 -14.54 -7.19 -3.00
CA ASP A 38 -15.44 -7.26 -1.85
C ASP A 38 -15.57 -5.91 -1.09
N GLY A 39 -14.98 -4.85 -1.64
CA GLY A 39 -15.01 -3.50 -1.07
C GLY A 39 -13.97 -3.25 0.01
N LYS A 40 -13.18 -4.25 0.43
CA LYS A 40 -12.12 -4.04 1.42
C LYS A 40 -10.98 -3.23 0.82
N GLU A 41 -10.42 -2.35 1.64
CA GLU A 41 -9.33 -1.48 1.24
C GLU A 41 -8.11 -1.64 2.13
N PHE A 42 -6.94 -1.60 1.51
CA PHE A 42 -5.65 -1.76 2.17
C PHE A 42 -4.63 -0.77 1.60
N ILE A 43 -3.61 -0.46 2.40
CA ILE A 43 -2.47 0.33 1.97
C ILE A 43 -1.29 -0.60 1.73
N PHE A 44 -0.70 -0.51 0.54
CA PHE A 44 0.60 -1.09 0.24
C PHE A 44 1.63 0.03 0.13
N SER A 45 2.75 -0.11 0.82
CA SER A 45 3.88 0.83 0.78
C SER A 45 5.15 0.07 0.42
N PHE A 46 5.93 0.57 -0.54
CA PHE A 46 7.14 -0.09 -1.02
C PHE A 46 8.36 0.82 -0.89
N ASN A 47 9.24 0.55 0.07
CA ASN A 47 10.49 1.27 0.26
C ASN A 47 11.73 0.43 -0.11
N GLY A 48 11.52 -0.74 -0.69
CA GLY A 48 12.54 -1.71 -1.09
C GLY A 48 12.07 -3.15 -0.91
N GLU A 49 12.77 -4.11 -1.53
CA GLU A 49 12.42 -5.53 -1.50
C GLU A 49 12.29 -6.11 -0.07
N LYS A 50 13.11 -5.61 0.85
CA LYS A 50 13.09 -6.02 2.27
C LYS A 50 12.29 -5.08 3.17
N THR A 51 11.73 -4.02 2.61
CA THR A 51 11.14 -2.89 3.33
C THR A 51 9.85 -2.44 2.67
N TRP A 52 8.90 -3.37 2.58
CA TRP A 52 7.53 -3.10 2.17
C TRP A 52 6.55 -3.40 3.31
N ARG A 53 5.34 -2.84 3.20
CA ARG A 53 4.26 -3.06 4.18
C ARG A 53 2.92 -3.16 3.48
N PHE A 54 2.08 -4.06 3.98
CA PHE A 54 0.68 -4.18 3.61
C PHE A 54 -0.16 -4.17 4.88
N GLU A 55 -1.05 -3.20 5.02
CA GLU A 55 -1.80 -2.96 6.25
C GLU A 55 -3.20 -2.41 5.97
N THR A 56 -4.08 -2.46 6.96
CA THR A 56 -5.40 -1.81 6.86
C THR A 56 -5.26 -0.29 6.85
N ILE A 57 -6.29 0.42 6.38
CA ILE A 57 -6.31 1.89 6.43
C ILE A 57 -6.10 2.40 7.86
N ASP A 58 -6.77 1.81 8.84
CA ASP A 58 -6.67 2.24 10.25
C ASP A 58 -5.25 2.07 10.81
N GLN A 59 -4.57 0.97 10.47
CA GLN A 59 -3.18 0.74 10.88
C GLN A 59 -2.23 1.77 10.24
N PHE A 60 -2.42 2.05 8.95
CA PHE A 60 -1.64 3.08 8.26
C PHE A 60 -1.82 4.45 8.92
N LEU A 61 -3.06 4.85 9.20
CA LEU A 61 -3.37 6.13 9.85
C LEU A 61 -2.83 6.21 11.28
N ALA A 62 -2.90 5.11 12.05
CA ALA A 62 -2.29 5.04 13.37
C ALA A 62 -0.77 5.21 13.30
N GLY A 63 -0.11 4.63 12.29
CA GLY A 63 1.32 4.79 12.03
C GLY A 63 1.70 6.23 11.67
N MET A 64 0.86 6.96 10.94
CA MET A 64 1.08 8.38 10.63
C MET A 64 1.03 9.27 11.87
N LYS A 65 0.11 8.99 12.80
CA LYS A 65 -0.02 9.75 14.06
C LYS A 65 1.19 9.58 14.99
N GLY A 66 1.95 8.48 14.85
CA GLY A 66 3.19 8.23 15.59
C GLY A 66 4.46 8.77 14.94
N GLY A 67 4.36 9.40 13.75
CA GLY A 67 5.50 10.00 13.07
C GLY A 67 6.02 11.22 13.83
N LYS A 68 7.13 11.06 14.56
CA LYS A 68 7.87 12.17 15.18
C LYS A 68 8.11 13.27 14.14
N VAL A 69 7.52 14.43 14.40
CA VAL A 69 7.95 15.72 13.85
C VAL A 69 9.41 15.87 14.29
N HIS A 70 10.35 15.67 13.38
CA HIS A 70 11.71 16.14 13.62
C HIS A 70 11.66 17.65 13.49
N GLY A 71 11.69 18.33 14.63
CA GLY A 71 12.05 19.74 14.72
C GLY A 71 13.56 19.93 14.56
#